data_AF-A0A9X2W442-F1
#
_entry.id   AF-A0A9X2W442-F1
#
_cell.length_a   1.000
_cell.length_b   1.000
_cell.length_c   1.000
_cell.angle_alpha   90.00
_cell.angle_beta   90.00
_cell.angle_gamma   90.00
#
_symmetry.space_group_name_H-M   'P 1'
#
loop_
_entity.id
_entity.type
_entity.pdbx_description
1 polymer ?
#
loop_
_entity_poly.entity_id
_entity_poly.type
_entity_poly.pdbx_seq_one_letter_code
_entity_poly.pdbx_strand_id
1 'polypeptide(L)'
;MNTALPVRFVKRLALSTALTLSALACAQADDLNIKTMIPGVPQIDAEAYILIDYNSGKVLAESNADARRDPASLTKMMTSYVIGQAMKAGKFDENAVVTVGNDAWATGNPVFKGSSLMFLKPGMQVPVSQLIRGINLQSGNDACVAMADFVAGSQDAFVGLMNSYVSALGLKNTHFQTVHGLDADGQFSSARDMALIGQALIRDVPNEYSIYKEKEFTFNNIRQMNRNGLLWDKSLNVDGIKTGHTNSAGYNLVASATEGQMRLISAVMGGHTYKGRETESKKLLTWGFRFFETVSPLKAGKEFSSEPAWFGDNDRASLGVDKDVYLTIPRGRMKDLKASYVLNTPELHAPLQKNQVVGTINFQLDGKTIEQRPLVVLQEMPEGNFFSRIIDYIKLMFHHWFG
;
A
#
# COMPACT_ATOMS: atom_id res chain seq x y z
N MET A 1 -43.35 -76.87 0.89
CA MET A 1 -43.49 -76.11 2.16
C MET A 1 -42.89 -74.74 1.95
N ASN A 2 -43.73 -73.72 2.05
CA ASN A 2 -43.35 -72.31 2.11
C ASN A 2 -42.51 -72.03 3.36
N THR A 3 -41.41 -71.29 3.21
CA THR A 3 -41.00 -70.27 4.19
C THR A 3 -40.23 -69.16 3.47
N ALA A 4 -40.96 -68.11 3.11
CA ALA A 4 -40.40 -66.85 2.67
C ALA A 4 -39.61 -66.19 3.80
N LEU A 5 -38.35 -65.82 3.54
CA LEU A 5 -37.61 -64.89 4.38
C LEU A 5 -38.22 -63.48 4.23
N PRO A 6 -38.46 -62.75 5.33
CA PRO A 6 -39.21 -61.50 5.28
C PRO A 6 -38.35 -60.37 4.72
N VAL A 7 -38.91 -59.66 3.73
CA VAL A 7 -38.40 -58.43 3.08
C VAL A 7 -38.05 -57.30 4.08
N ARG A 8 -38.41 -57.45 5.37
CA ARG A 8 -38.04 -56.52 6.45
C ARG A 8 -36.57 -56.59 6.89
N PHE A 9 -35.85 -57.68 6.61
CA PHE A 9 -34.44 -57.80 7.04
C PHE A 9 -33.46 -57.10 6.08
N VAL A 10 -33.74 -57.09 4.77
CA VAL A 10 -32.86 -56.48 3.76
C VAL A 10 -32.95 -54.94 3.78
N LYS A 11 -34.10 -54.36 4.17
CA LYS A 11 -34.24 -52.91 4.33
C LYS A 11 -33.50 -52.33 5.54
N ARG A 12 -33.17 -53.14 6.56
CA ARG A 12 -32.43 -52.67 7.75
C ARG A 12 -30.91 -52.67 7.59
N LEU A 13 -30.37 -53.50 6.68
CA LEU A 13 -28.93 -53.57 6.45
C LEU A 13 -28.42 -52.53 5.44
N ALA A 14 -29.26 -52.09 4.50
CA ALA A 14 -28.95 -51.00 3.58
C ALA A 14 -29.07 -49.61 4.24
N LEU A 15 -29.89 -49.47 5.29
CA LEU A 15 -30.02 -48.21 6.02
C LEU A 15 -28.87 -47.97 7.02
N SER A 16 -28.24 -49.04 7.52
CA SER A 16 -27.10 -48.93 8.44
C SER A 16 -25.76 -48.71 7.75
N THR A 17 -25.61 -49.08 6.47
CA THR A 17 -24.44 -48.72 5.64
C THR A 17 -24.55 -47.31 5.06
N ALA A 18 -25.76 -46.82 4.78
CA ALA A 18 -25.96 -45.43 4.36
C ALA A 18 -25.79 -44.43 5.52
N LEU A 19 -26.16 -44.80 6.76
CA LEU A 19 -25.96 -43.93 7.93
C LEU A 19 -24.52 -43.89 8.46
N THR A 20 -23.70 -44.90 8.16
CA THR A 20 -22.28 -44.95 8.58
C THR A 20 -21.34 -44.26 7.60
N LEU A 21 -21.70 -44.13 6.31
CA LEU A 21 -20.97 -43.25 5.39
C LEU A 21 -21.34 -41.77 5.50
N SER A 22 -22.51 -41.41 6.02
CA SER A 22 -22.85 -40.00 6.34
C SER A 22 -22.16 -39.46 7.60
N ALA A 23 -21.54 -40.33 8.41
CA ALA A 23 -20.78 -39.93 9.61
C ALA A 23 -19.27 -39.72 9.34
N LEU A 24 -18.79 -40.01 8.14
CA LEU A 24 -17.41 -39.70 7.69
C LEU A 24 -17.30 -38.38 6.93
N ALA A 25 -18.43 -37.72 6.67
CA ALA A 25 -18.47 -36.28 6.42
C ALA A 25 -18.62 -35.52 7.74
N CYS A 26 -17.95 -35.98 8.81
CA CYS A 26 -17.51 -35.04 9.84
C CYS A 26 -16.60 -34.07 9.11
N ALA A 27 -17.15 -32.87 8.85
CA ALA A 27 -16.38 -31.68 8.64
C ALA A 27 -15.12 -31.78 9.52
N GLN A 28 -13.96 -31.75 8.89
CA GLN A 28 -12.80 -31.17 9.54
C GLN A 28 -13.22 -29.73 9.84
N ALA A 29 -13.89 -29.53 10.97
CA ALA A 29 -13.82 -28.28 11.65
C ALA A 29 -12.33 -28.17 11.97
N ASP A 30 -11.59 -27.48 11.09
CA ASP A 30 -10.32 -26.89 11.46
C ASP A 30 -10.53 -26.33 12.85
N ASP A 31 -9.75 -26.84 13.82
CA ASP A 31 -9.79 -26.39 15.20
C ASP A 31 -9.93 -24.87 15.19
N LEU A 32 -11.10 -24.37 15.62
CA LEU A 32 -11.39 -22.95 15.76
C LEU A 32 -10.54 -22.42 16.91
N ASN A 33 -9.23 -22.37 16.70
CA ASN A 33 -8.30 -21.78 17.62
C ASN A 33 -8.55 -20.28 17.54
N ILE A 34 -9.15 -19.73 18.58
CA ILE A 34 -9.43 -18.30 18.71
C ILE A 34 -8.15 -17.47 18.52
N LYS A 35 -6.96 -18.05 18.75
CA LYS A 35 -5.67 -17.40 18.48
C LYS A 35 -5.30 -17.34 16.98
N THR A 36 -5.82 -18.21 16.12
CA THR A 36 -5.50 -18.22 14.68
C THR A 36 -6.62 -17.65 13.81
N MET A 37 -7.82 -17.45 14.36
CA MET A 37 -8.97 -16.98 13.60
C MET A 37 -8.92 -15.47 13.32
N ILE A 38 -8.56 -15.11 12.08
CA ILE A 38 -8.97 -13.82 11.51
C ILE A 38 -10.41 -14.00 11.02
N PRO A 39 -11.40 -13.27 11.54
CA PRO A 39 -12.75 -13.38 11.02
C PRO A 39 -12.82 -12.91 9.58
N GLY A 40 -13.79 -13.44 8.85
CA GLY A 40 -14.00 -13.11 7.44
C GLY A 40 -14.03 -11.61 7.18
N VAL A 41 -13.54 -11.23 6.00
CA VAL A 41 -13.58 -9.85 5.52
C VAL A 41 -15.04 -9.37 5.49
N PRO A 42 -15.36 -8.16 6.00
CA PRO A 42 -16.72 -7.64 5.95
C PRO A 42 -17.19 -7.52 4.50
N GLN A 43 -18.48 -7.74 4.27
CA GLN A 43 -19.07 -7.45 2.96
C GLN A 43 -19.00 -5.93 2.70
N ILE A 44 -18.40 -5.58 1.56
CA ILE A 44 -18.22 -4.21 1.11
C ILE A 44 -19.12 -3.95 -0.09
N ASP A 45 -19.98 -2.95 0.01
CA ASP A 45 -20.88 -2.54 -1.09
C ASP A 45 -20.17 -1.61 -2.07
N ALA A 46 -19.27 -2.19 -2.87
CA ALA A 46 -18.55 -1.50 -3.93
C ALA A 46 -18.04 -2.48 -4.99
N GLU A 47 -17.80 -1.97 -6.19
CA GLU A 47 -17.32 -2.74 -7.33
C GLU A 47 -15.90 -3.31 -7.14
N ALA A 48 -15.02 -2.54 -6.49
CA ALA A 48 -13.65 -2.96 -6.18
C ALA A 48 -13.16 -2.32 -4.88
N TYR A 49 -12.34 -3.05 -4.12
CA TYR A 49 -11.66 -2.49 -2.96
C TYR A 49 -10.33 -3.17 -2.66
N ILE A 50 -9.50 -2.47 -1.90
CA ILE A 50 -8.31 -3.02 -1.25
C ILE A 50 -8.10 -2.33 0.11
N LEU A 51 -7.52 -3.07 1.05
CA LEU A 51 -7.00 -2.57 2.32
C LEU A 51 -5.56 -3.05 2.46
N ILE A 52 -4.62 -2.11 2.62
CA ILE A 52 -3.20 -2.39 2.81
C ILE A 52 -2.67 -1.75 4.10
N ASP A 53 -1.65 -2.35 4.69
CA ASP A 53 -0.79 -1.66 5.65
C ASP A 53 0.26 -0.83 4.92
N TYR A 54 0.43 0.42 5.36
CA TYR A 54 1.35 1.37 4.74
C TYR A 54 2.82 0.96 4.89
N ASN A 55 3.24 0.47 6.05
CA ASN A 55 4.66 0.21 6.32
C ASN A 55 5.12 -1.11 5.72
N SER A 56 4.32 -2.17 5.86
CA SER A 56 4.66 -3.50 5.35
C SER A 56 4.27 -3.71 3.89
N GLY A 57 3.33 -2.92 3.37
CA GLY A 57 2.71 -3.12 2.06
C GLY A 57 1.78 -4.34 2.00
N LYS A 58 1.51 -5.00 3.13
CA LYS A 58 0.69 -6.21 3.17
C LYS A 58 -0.76 -5.89 2.79
N VAL A 59 -1.31 -6.65 1.86
CA VAL A 59 -2.73 -6.65 1.54
C VAL A 59 -3.48 -7.46 2.60
N LEU A 60 -4.44 -6.81 3.26
CA LEU A 60 -5.24 -7.41 4.34
C LEU A 60 -6.60 -7.89 3.84
N ALA A 61 -7.17 -7.18 2.87
CA ALA A 61 -8.41 -7.52 2.21
C ALA A 61 -8.44 -6.93 0.80
N GLU A 62 -9.00 -7.66 -0.15
CA GLU A 62 -9.16 -7.19 -1.53
C GLU A 62 -10.33 -7.87 -2.24
N SER A 63 -10.95 -7.15 -3.17
CA SER A 63 -11.90 -7.68 -4.14
C SER A 63 -11.79 -6.85 -5.42
N ASN A 64 -11.63 -7.52 -6.56
CA ASN A 64 -11.44 -6.89 -7.87
C ASN A 64 -10.35 -5.80 -7.87
N ALA A 65 -9.32 -5.94 -7.02
CA ALA A 65 -8.40 -4.83 -6.74
C ALA A 65 -7.54 -4.43 -7.94
N ASP A 66 -7.34 -5.32 -8.90
CA ASP A 66 -6.62 -5.09 -10.16
C ASP A 66 -7.53 -4.74 -11.36
N ALA A 67 -8.86 -4.72 -11.15
CA ALA A 67 -9.80 -4.38 -12.20
C ALA A 67 -9.66 -2.91 -12.60
N ARG A 68 -9.56 -2.65 -13.91
CA ARG A 68 -9.48 -1.30 -14.47
C ARG A 68 -10.85 -0.63 -14.36
N ARG A 69 -10.87 0.53 -13.70
CA ARG A 69 -12.06 1.37 -13.50
C ARG A 69 -11.71 2.84 -13.74
N ASP A 70 -12.73 3.65 -14.02
CA ASP A 70 -12.54 5.10 -14.08
C ASP A 70 -12.15 5.63 -12.67
N PRO A 71 -10.98 6.27 -12.52
CA PRO A 71 -10.55 6.84 -11.26
C PRO A 71 -11.34 8.09 -10.86
N ALA A 72 -11.99 8.77 -11.81
CA ALA A 72 -12.54 10.11 -11.61
C ALA A 72 -11.51 11.03 -10.94
N SER A 73 -11.94 11.85 -9.97
CA SER A 73 -11.06 12.77 -9.23
C SER A 73 -10.00 12.09 -8.33
N LEU A 74 -9.94 10.75 -8.22
CA LEU A 74 -8.77 10.10 -7.63
C LEU A 74 -7.50 10.33 -8.45
N THR A 75 -7.64 10.62 -9.76
CA THR A 75 -6.55 11.08 -10.63
C THR A 75 -5.73 12.22 -10.02
N LYS A 76 -6.40 13.11 -9.28
CA LYS A 76 -5.75 14.25 -8.62
C LYS A 76 -4.73 13.84 -7.56
N MET A 77 -4.78 12.60 -7.05
CA MET A 77 -3.71 12.09 -6.19
C MET A 77 -2.37 12.02 -6.92
N MET A 78 -2.36 11.60 -8.19
CA MET A 78 -1.14 11.62 -9.01
C MET A 78 -0.75 13.06 -9.37
N THR A 79 -1.72 13.93 -9.64
CA THR A 79 -1.46 15.37 -9.87
C THR A 79 -0.75 16.00 -8.67
N SER A 80 -1.27 15.78 -7.46
CA SER A 80 -0.63 16.23 -6.22
C SER A 80 0.71 15.55 -6.00
N TYR A 81 0.87 14.27 -6.34
CA TYR A 81 2.16 13.58 -6.23
C TYR A 81 3.24 14.25 -7.11
N VAL A 82 2.93 14.56 -8.37
CA VAL A 82 3.83 15.25 -9.28
C VAL A 82 4.19 16.66 -8.75
N ILE A 83 3.20 17.42 -8.28
CA ILE A 83 3.41 18.75 -7.69
C ILE A 83 4.32 18.65 -6.45
N GLY A 84 4.03 17.71 -5.55
CA GLY A 84 4.82 17.46 -4.35
C GLY A 84 6.26 17.06 -4.66
N GLN A 85 6.49 16.27 -5.72
CA GLN A 85 7.84 15.92 -6.17
C GLN A 85 8.58 17.14 -6.73
N ALA A 86 7.90 17.99 -7.49
CA ALA A 86 8.49 19.24 -8.00
C ALA A 86 8.89 20.19 -6.86
N MET A 87 8.04 20.33 -5.83
CA MET A 87 8.34 21.11 -4.63
C MET A 87 9.49 20.50 -3.82
N LYS A 88 9.48 19.18 -3.63
CA LYS A 88 10.57 18.46 -2.93
C LYS A 88 11.91 18.63 -3.64
N ALA A 89 11.90 18.70 -4.98
CA ALA A 89 13.08 18.96 -5.79
C ALA A 89 13.51 20.45 -5.82
N GLY A 90 12.81 21.34 -5.11
CA GLY A 90 13.13 22.76 -5.04
C GLY A 90 12.83 23.54 -6.31
N LYS A 91 11.97 23.04 -7.21
CA LYS A 91 11.59 23.76 -8.44
C LYS A 91 10.81 25.05 -8.16
N PHE A 92 9.99 25.02 -7.11
CA PHE A 92 9.22 26.14 -6.58
C PHE A 92 8.79 25.81 -5.15
N ASP A 93 8.28 26.81 -4.43
CA ASP A 93 7.71 26.65 -3.09
C ASP A 93 6.21 27.02 -3.05
N GLU A 94 5.60 26.91 -1.87
CA GLU A 94 4.19 27.23 -1.64
C GLU A 94 3.82 28.72 -1.84
N ASN A 95 4.80 29.62 -1.81
CA ASN A 95 4.61 31.06 -1.97
C ASN A 95 4.78 31.54 -3.42
N ALA A 96 5.33 30.69 -4.29
CA ALA A 96 5.40 30.97 -5.72
C ALA A 96 4.02 31.32 -6.27
N VAL A 97 3.98 32.30 -7.17
CA VAL A 97 2.74 32.84 -7.71
C VAL A 97 2.52 32.28 -9.11
N VAL A 98 1.35 31.68 -9.32
CA VAL A 98 0.92 31.15 -10.60
C VAL A 98 -0.03 32.16 -11.26
N THR A 99 0.28 32.53 -12.50
CA THR A 99 -0.64 33.32 -13.32
C THR A 99 -1.61 32.39 -14.04
N VAL A 100 -2.90 32.54 -13.77
CA VAL A 100 -3.95 31.70 -14.34
C VAL A 100 -4.12 32.01 -15.82
N GLY A 101 -3.99 30.99 -16.67
CA GLY A 101 -4.24 31.06 -18.12
C GLY A 101 -5.71 30.89 -18.51
N ASN A 102 -5.99 30.98 -19.82
CA ASN A 102 -7.35 30.78 -20.35
C ASN A 102 -7.86 29.34 -20.18
N ASP A 103 -6.97 28.34 -20.25
CA ASP A 103 -7.35 26.93 -20.16
C ASP A 103 -7.88 26.54 -18.77
N ALA A 104 -7.37 27.23 -17.74
CA ALA A 104 -7.81 27.11 -16.35
C ALA A 104 -9.02 28.02 -16.01
N TRP A 105 -9.63 28.69 -16.99
CA TRP A 105 -10.78 29.54 -16.74
C TRP A 105 -12.03 28.70 -16.43
N ALA A 106 -12.44 28.73 -15.16
CA ALA A 106 -13.55 27.93 -14.64
C ALA A 106 -14.87 28.07 -15.42
N THR A 107 -15.24 29.29 -15.84
CA THR A 107 -16.49 29.54 -16.57
C THR A 107 -16.30 29.64 -18.08
N GLY A 108 -15.05 29.74 -18.55
CA GLY A 108 -14.72 29.86 -19.97
C GLY A 108 -14.41 28.55 -20.66
N ASN A 109 -14.04 27.51 -19.90
CA ASN A 109 -13.76 26.19 -20.42
C ASN A 109 -15.01 25.29 -20.27
N PRO A 110 -15.71 24.92 -21.37
CA PRO A 110 -16.94 24.13 -21.31
C PRO A 110 -16.76 22.75 -20.67
N VAL A 111 -15.54 22.18 -20.70
CA VAL A 111 -15.21 20.88 -20.12
C VAL A 111 -15.45 20.86 -18.60
N PHE A 112 -15.39 22.02 -17.94
CA PHE A 112 -15.58 22.14 -16.50
C PHE A 112 -17.05 22.23 -16.06
N LYS A 113 -18.01 22.30 -16.99
CA LYS A 113 -19.42 22.48 -16.65
C LYS A 113 -19.92 21.38 -15.72
N GLY A 114 -20.43 21.77 -14.55
CA GLY A 114 -20.97 20.84 -13.54
C GLY A 114 -19.93 20.11 -12.70
N SER A 115 -18.65 20.49 -12.82
CA SER A 115 -17.55 19.87 -12.07
C SER A 115 -17.11 20.71 -10.85
N SER A 116 -16.21 20.16 -10.04
CA SER A 116 -15.64 20.87 -8.88
C SER A 116 -14.60 21.89 -9.34
N LEU A 117 -14.71 23.13 -8.86
CA LEU A 117 -13.90 24.28 -9.31
C LEU A 117 -13.50 25.17 -8.14
N MET A 118 -12.36 25.85 -8.27
CA MET A 118 -11.97 27.01 -7.45
C MET A 118 -12.55 28.33 -7.96
N PHE A 119 -13.08 28.33 -9.18
CA PHE A 119 -13.58 29.50 -9.89
C PHE A 119 -12.48 30.50 -10.31
N LEU A 120 -11.35 29.95 -10.79
CA LEU A 120 -10.23 30.74 -11.30
C LEU A 120 -10.61 31.52 -12.58
N LYS A 121 -9.99 32.69 -12.76
CA LYS A 121 -10.15 33.56 -13.94
C LYS A 121 -8.78 33.91 -14.55
N PRO A 122 -8.68 34.10 -15.87
CA PRO A 122 -7.45 34.48 -16.54
C PRO A 122 -6.84 35.75 -15.94
N GLY A 123 -5.51 35.76 -15.80
CA GLY A 123 -4.76 36.88 -15.23
C GLY A 123 -4.76 36.94 -13.70
N MET A 124 -5.53 36.10 -12.99
CA MET A 124 -5.39 35.97 -11.54
C MET A 124 -3.99 35.48 -11.20
N GLN A 125 -3.40 36.09 -10.16
CA GLN A 125 -2.14 35.66 -9.57
C GLN A 125 -2.44 34.94 -8.27
N VAL A 126 -2.27 33.62 -8.25
CA VAL A 126 -2.67 32.76 -7.13
C VAL A 126 -1.44 32.05 -6.58
N PRO A 127 -1.17 32.13 -5.26
CA PRO A 127 -0.10 31.35 -4.64
C PRO A 127 -0.30 29.84 -4.82
N VAL A 128 0.80 29.10 -5.04
CA VAL A 128 0.79 27.63 -5.14
C VAL A 128 0.05 27.01 -3.94
N SER A 129 0.30 27.50 -2.72
CA SER A 129 -0.37 27.08 -1.48
C SER A 129 -1.90 27.06 -1.56
N GLN A 130 -2.53 28.00 -2.29
CA GLN A 130 -3.98 28.02 -2.46
C GLN A 130 -4.45 27.08 -3.57
N LEU A 131 -3.69 26.95 -4.67
CA LEU A 131 -4.02 26.04 -5.75
C LEU A 131 -3.97 24.58 -5.31
N ILE A 132 -2.91 24.16 -4.60
CA ILE A 132 -2.77 22.79 -4.10
C ILE A 132 -3.88 22.45 -3.08
N ARG A 133 -4.29 23.41 -2.24
CA ARG A 133 -5.45 23.26 -1.35
C ARG A 133 -6.76 23.14 -2.12
N GLY A 134 -6.93 23.90 -3.20
CA GLY A 134 -8.07 23.74 -4.10
C GLY A 134 -8.15 22.38 -4.78
N ILE A 135 -7.00 21.82 -5.17
CA ILE A 135 -6.90 20.45 -5.72
C ILE A 135 -7.26 19.42 -4.62
N ASN A 136 -6.64 19.52 -3.45
CA ASN A 136 -6.71 18.50 -2.41
C ASN A 136 -8.05 18.49 -1.66
N LEU A 137 -8.53 19.67 -1.24
CA LEU A 137 -9.74 19.80 -0.42
C LEU A 137 -11.00 19.89 -1.28
N GLN A 138 -10.98 20.78 -2.28
CA GLN A 138 -12.14 21.07 -3.12
C GLN A 138 -12.21 20.23 -4.39
N SER A 139 -11.13 19.53 -4.76
CA SER A 139 -11.08 18.77 -6.00
C SER A 139 -11.23 19.67 -7.24
N GLY A 140 -10.74 20.90 -7.19
CA GLY A 140 -10.85 21.90 -8.27
C GLY A 140 -10.13 21.48 -9.54
N ASN A 141 -10.85 21.37 -10.65
CA ASN A 141 -10.29 20.98 -11.96
C ASN A 141 -9.48 22.10 -12.61
N ASP A 142 -9.96 23.33 -12.48
CA ASP A 142 -9.27 24.56 -12.91
C ASP A 142 -7.90 24.71 -12.24
N ALA A 143 -7.83 24.40 -10.93
CA ALA A 143 -6.57 24.42 -10.19
C ALA A 143 -5.56 23.37 -10.68
N CYS A 144 -6.03 22.18 -11.07
CA CYS A 144 -5.16 21.16 -11.67
C CYS A 144 -4.56 21.65 -12.99
N VAL A 145 -5.35 22.29 -13.85
CA VAL A 145 -4.86 22.84 -15.13
C VAL A 145 -3.84 23.95 -14.88
N ALA A 146 -4.15 24.92 -14.01
CA ALA A 146 -3.23 26.01 -13.69
C ALA A 146 -1.88 25.49 -13.14
N MET A 147 -1.91 24.50 -12.24
CA MET A 147 -0.68 23.90 -11.73
C MET A 147 0.04 23.06 -12.78
N ALA A 148 -0.67 22.36 -13.65
CA ALA A 148 -0.05 21.57 -14.72
C ALA A 148 0.75 22.45 -15.68
N ASP A 149 0.15 23.55 -16.12
CA ASP A 149 0.80 24.53 -16.99
C ASP A 149 2.00 25.18 -16.29
N PHE A 150 1.87 25.51 -14.99
CA PHE A 150 2.96 26.08 -14.21
C PHE A 150 4.15 25.12 -14.02
N VAL A 151 3.87 23.85 -13.73
CA VAL A 151 4.92 22.85 -13.42
C VAL A 151 5.61 22.32 -14.68
N ALA A 152 4.85 22.10 -15.75
CA ALA A 152 5.31 21.35 -16.93
C ALA A 152 5.19 22.14 -18.24
N GLY A 153 4.67 23.37 -18.22
CA GLY A 153 4.46 24.21 -19.39
C GLY A 153 3.21 23.89 -20.21
N SER A 154 2.63 22.69 -20.04
CA SER A 154 1.36 22.27 -20.65
C SER A 154 0.76 21.08 -19.92
N GLN A 155 -0.54 20.88 -20.09
CA GLN A 155 -1.26 19.71 -19.58
C GLN A 155 -0.71 18.38 -20.13
N ASP A 156 -0.39 18.30 -21.42
CA ASP A 156 0.14 17.08 -22.04
C ASP A 156 1.50 16.67 -21.47
N ALA A 157 2.40 17.64 -21.30
CA ALA A 157 3.69 17.41 -20.65
C ALA A 157 3.51 16.94 -19.20
N PHE A 158 2.54 17.53 -18.48
CA PHE A 158 2.22 17.11 -17.12
C PHE A 158 1.65 15.69 -17.06
N VAL A 159 0.74 15.31 -17.96
CA VAL A 159 0.23 13.94 -18.08
C VAL A 159 1.36 12.96 -18.41
N GLY A 160 2.33 13.37 -19.24
CA GLY A 160 3.57 12.63 -19.46
C GLY A 160 4.34 12.35 -18.15
N LEU A 161 4.45 13.35 -17.26
CA LEU A 161 5.05 13.16 -15.93
C LEU A 161 4.21 12.23 -15.05
N MET A 162 2.88 12.36 -15.05
CA MET A 162 1.99 11.47 -14.30
C MET A 162 2.24 10.00 -14.71
N ASN A 163 2.30 9.72 -16.02
CA ASN A 163 2.51 8.37 -16.53
C ASN A 163 3.96 7.87 -16.39
N SER A 164 4.96 8.76 -16.30
CA SER A 164 6.32 8.35 -15.95
C SER A 164 6.39 7.86 -14.48
N TYR A 165 5.65 8.50 -13.57
CA TYR A 165 5.52 8.02 -12.19
C TYR A 165 4.66 6.78 -12.06
N VAL A 166 3.65 6.56 -12.91
CA VAL A 166 2.96 5.26 -13.01
C VAL A 166 3.97 4.14 -13.22
N SER A 167 4.91 4.32 -14.17
CA SER A 167 5.98 3.36 -14.45
C SER A 167 6.97 3.23 -13.29
N ALA A 168 7.42 4.35 -12.73
CA ALA A 168 8.40 4.35 -11.63
C ALA A 168 7.86 3.72 -10.33
N LEU A 169 6.56 3.85 -10.08
CA LEU A 169 5.87 3.22 -8.95
C LEU A 169 5.43 1.78 -9.24
N GLY A 170 5.62 1.28 -10.47
CA GLY A 170 5.26 -0.08 -10.88
C GLY A 170 3.76 -0.35 -10.94
N LEU A 171 2.95 0.68 -11.20
CA LEU A 171 1.49 0.58 -11.27
C LEU A 171 1.08 -0.10 -12.57
N LYS A 172 0.41 -1.26 -12.48
CA LYS A 172 0.19 -2.14 -13.64
C LYS A 172 -1.11 -1.87 -14.38
N ASN A 173 -2.07 -1.24 -13.71
CA ASN A 173 -3.43 -1.04 -14.20
C ASN A 173 -3.83 0.42 -14.07
N THR A 174 -2.90 1.35 -14.33
CA THR A 174 -3.14 2.79 -14.35
C THR A 174 -2.61 3.43 -15.62
N HIS A 175 -3.40 4.33 -16.20
CA HIS A 175 -2.98 5.23 -17.27
C HIS A 175 -3.80 6.53 -17.17
N PHE A 176 -3.13 7.67 -17.23
CA PHE A 176 -3.78 8.98 -17.15
C PHE A 176 -3.84 9.65 -18.53
N GLN A 177 -4.97 10.30 -18.80
CA GLN A 177 -5.18 11.13 -20.00
C GLN A 177 -5.40 12.60 -19.62
N THR A 178 -5.75 12.88 -18.37
CA THR A 178 -6.06 14.24 -17.90
C THR A 178 -5.41 14.52 -16.57
N VAL A 179 -5.19 15.80 -16.27
CA VAL A 179 -4.61 16.27 -15.00
C VAL A 179 -5.61 16.30 -13.84
N HIS A 180 -6.90 16.11 -14.13
CA HIS A 180 -7.97 16.27 -13.16
C HIS A 180 -8.86 15.03 -13.00
N GLY A 181 -8.86 14.11 -13.96
CA GLY A 181 -9.73 12.92 -13.90
C GLY A 181 -11.18 13.20 -14.27
N LEU A 182 -11.41 14.10 -15.24
CA LEU A 182 -12.69 14.12 -15.95
C LEU A 182 -12.66 12.95 -16.94
N ASP A 183 -13.83 12.46 -17.32
CA ASP A 183 -13.99 11.32 -18.21
C ASP A 183 -13.17 11.53 -19.50
N ALA A 184 -12.28 10.58 -19.78
CA ALA A 184 -11.43 10.58 -20.95
C ALA A 184 -11.18 9.14 -21.38
N ASP A 185 -11.39 8.85 -22.66
CA ASP A 185 -11.21 7.51 -23.20
C ASP A 185 -9.76 7.04 -23.01
N GLY A 186 -9.61 5.82 -22.51
CA GLY A 186 -8.29 5.24 -22.20
C GLY A 186 -7.69 5.69 -20.87
N GLN A 187 -8.37 6.53 -20.07
CA GLN A 187 -7.99 6.79 -18.67
C GLN A 187 -8.56 5.71 -17.75
N PHE A 188 -7.71 5.09 -16.94
CA PHE A 188 -8.15 4.09 -15.97
C PHE A 188 -7.17 3.96 -14.80
N SER A 189 -7.65 3.39 -13.70
CA SER A 189 -6.81 2.90 -12.62
C SER A 189 -7.42 1.65 -11.99
N SER A 190 -6.75 1.06 -11.00
CA SER A 190 -7.29 0.00 -10.15
C SER A 190 -7.31 0.40 -8.67
N ALA A 191 -8.03 -0.34 -7.83
CA ALA A 191 -8.05 -0.08 -6.38
C ALA A 191 -6.65 -0.30 -5.77
N ARG A 192 -5.93 -1.33 -6.23
CA ARG A 192 -4.55 -1.61 -5.82
C ARG A 192 -3.65 -0.42 -6.17
N ASP A 193 -3.66 0.02 -7.42
CA ASP A 193 -2.77 1.10 -7.86
C ASP A 193 -3.12 2.43 -7.16
N MET A 194 -4.40 2.69 -6.90
CA MET A 194 -4.81 3.88 -6.14
C MET A 194 -4.35 3.83 -4.67
N ALA A 195 -4.36 2.66 -4.03
CA ALA A 195 -3.77 2.49 -2.71
C ALA A 195 -2.24 2.66 -2.73
N LEU A 196 -1.55 2.20 -3.79
CA LEU A 196 -0.11 2.39 -3.97
C LEU A 196 0.26 3.86 -4.24
N ILE A 197 -0.54 4.60 -5.02
CA ILE A 197 -0.37 6.07 -5.16
C ILE A 197 -0.57 6.74 -3.79
N GLY A 198 -1.57 6.32 -3.02
CA GLY A 198 -1.78 6.80 -1.65
C GLY A 198 -0.56 6.53 -0.75
N GLN A 199 0.01 5.33 -0.83
CA GLN A 199 1.21 4.96 -0.08
C GLN A 199 2.42 5.82 -0.51
N ALA A 200 2.60 6.05 -1.81
CA ALA A 200 3.67 6.87 -2.35
C ALA A 200 3.53 8.34 -1.94
N LEU A 201 2.32 8.92 -1.96
CA LEU A 201 2.05 10.28 -1.46
C LEU A 201 2.53 10.45 -0.02
N ILE A 202 2.16 9.52 0.85
CA ILE A 202 2.52 9.55 2.28
C ILE A 202 4.04 9.40 2.47
N ARG A 203 4.67 8.50 1.72
CA ARG A 203 6.09 8.14 1.85
C ARG A 203 7.02 9.18 1.24
N ASP A 204 6.74 9.61 0.02
CA ASP A 204 7.71 10.31 -0.82
C ASP A 204 7.55 11.84 -0.71
N VAL A 205 6.31 12.31 -0.53
CA VAL A 205 5.97 13.75 -0.50
C VAL A 205 5.11 14.10 0.73
N PRO A 206 5.60 13.83 1.96
CA PRO A 206 4.81 13.98 3.19
C PRO A 206 4.30 15.42 3.44
N ASN A 207 5.01 16.44 2.94
CA ASN A 207 4.58 17.83 3.04
C ASN A 207 3.30 18.06 2.22
N GLU A 208 3.24 17.58 0.98
CA GLU A 208 2.03 17.61 0.15
C GLU A 208 0.91 16.77 0.77
N TYR A 209 1.25 15.56 1.28
CA TYR A 209 0.27 14.71 1.95
C TYR A 209 -0.39 15.40 3.16
N SER A 210 0.38 16.20 3.90
CA SER A 210 -0.10 16.86 5.12
C SER A 210 -1.29 17.79 4.90
N ILE A 211 -1.50 18.26 3.67
CA ILE A 211 -2.60 19.15 3.27
C ILE A 211 -3.94 18.41 3.25
N TYR A 212 -3.96 17.09 2.97
CA TYR A 212 -5.21 16.32 2.86
C TYR A 212 -6.02 16.25 4.15
N LYS A 213 -5.40 16.46 5.32
CA LYS A 213 -6.08 16.47 6.62
C LYS A 213 -6.71 17.83 6.97
N GLU A 214 -6.39 18.89 6.21
CA GLU A 214 -7.02 20.19 6.40
C GLU A 214 -8.53 20.08 6.11
N LYS A 215 -9.34 20.52 7.07
CA LYS A 215 -10.81 20.37 7.02
C LYS A 215 -11.49 21.44 6.19
N GLU A 216 -10.88 22.60 6.10
CA GLU A 216 -11.38 23.74 5.33
C GLU A 216 -10.23 24.66 4.95
N PHE A 217 -10.43 25.41 3.86
CA PHE A 217 -9.57 26.54 3.51
C PHE A 217 -10.43 27.65 2.91
N THR A 218 -9.91 28.88 2.88
CA THR A 218 -10.64 30.03 2.31
C THR A 218 -9.94 30.50 1.04
N PHE A 219 -10.70 30.57 -0.05
CA PHE A 219 -10.25 31.14 -1.32
C PHE A 219 -11.22 32.22 -1.75
N ASN A 220 -10.72 33.40 -2.13
CA ASN A 220 -11.53 34.53 -2.61
C ASN A 220 -12.71 34.87 -1.68
N ASN A 221 -12.45 34.93 -0.36
CA ASN A 221 -13.43 35.17 0.71
C ASN A 221 -14.53 34.10 0.85
N ILE A 222 -14.39 32.95 0.17
CA ILE A 222 -15.32 31.83 0.25
C ILE A 222 -14.63 30.68 0.98
N ARG A 223 -15.20 30.29 2.11
CA ARG A 223 -14.76 29.12 2.86
C ARG A 223 -15.20 27.84 2.16
N GLN A 224 -14.27 26.92 2.01
CA GLN A 224 -14.43 25.69 1.26
C GLN A 224 -14.09 24.48 2.14
N MET A 225 -15.03 23.55 2.29
CA MET A 225 -14.85 22.36 3.12
C MET A 225 -14.14 21.24 2.35
N ASN A 226 -13.35 20.43 3.04
CA ASN A 226 -12.80 19.20 2.47
C ASN A 226 -13.93 18.20 2.17
N ARG A 227 -13.88 17.56 1.00
CA ARG A 227 -14.91 16.60 0.56
C ARG A 227 -14.78 15.22 1.22
N ASN A 228 -13.69 14.94 1.91
CA ASN A 228 -13.49 13.68 2.63
C ASN A 228 -14.18 13.73 4.01
N GLY A 229 -15.43 13.26 4.09
CA GLY A 229 -16.21 13.27 5.32
C GLY A 229 -15.61 12.46 6.48
N LEU A 230 -14.73 11.50 6.19
CA LEU A 230 -14.07 10.69 7.22
C LEU A 230 -13.11 11.50 8.11
N LEU A 231 -12.66 12.69 7.68
CA LEU A 231 -11.85 13.59 8.52
C LEU A 231 -12.62 14.09 9.77
N TRP A 232 -13.95 14.01 9.76
CA TRP A 232 -14.80 14.37 10.90
C TRP A 232 -15.23 13.18 11.75
N ASP A 233 -14.85 11.96 11.37
CA ASP A 233 -15.15 10.78 12.16
C ASP A 233 -14.32 10.77 13.45
N LYS A 234 -14.97 10.60 14.60
CA LYS A 234 -14.31 10.61 15.92
C LYS A 234 -13.77 9.25 16.34
N SER A 235 -14.14 8.18 15.64
CA SER A 235 -13.77 6.80 15.97
C SER A 235 -12.52 6.32 15.23
N LEU A 236 -12.05 7.05 14.23
CA LEU A 236 -10.82 6.77 13.49
C LEU A 236 -9.99 8.05 13.38
N ASN A 237 -8.67 7.93 13.45
CA ASN A 237 -7.76 9.04 13.14
C ASN A 237 -7.45 9.06 11.64
N VAL A 238 -8.38 9.60 10.84
CA VAL A 238 -8.26 9.71 9.38
C VAL A 238 -7.57 11.02 9.02
N ASP A 239 -6.56 10.96 8.15
CA ASP A 239 -5.79 12.13 7.70
C ASP A 239 -5.69 12.25 6.18
N GLY A 240 -6.47 11.44 5.43
CA GLY A 240 -6.51 11.48 3.98
C GLY A 240 -7.44 10.41 3.38
N ILE A 241 -7.50 10.25 2.07
CA ILE A 241 -6.76 11.03 1.07
C ILE A 241 -7.74 11.77 0.16
N LYS A 242 -8.44 11.05 -0.73
CA LYS A 242 -9.18 11.70 -1.82
C LYS A 242 -10.49 10.99 -2.16
N THR A 243 -11.53 11.79 -2.38
CA THR A 243 -12.81 11.35 -2.95
C THR A 243 -12.85 11.56 -4.47
N GLY A 244 -13.62 10.73 -5.17
CA GLY A 244 -13.93 10.91 -6.59
C GLY A 244 -15.34 10.44 -6.91
N HIS A 245 -16.00 11.10 -7.87
CA HIS A 245 -17.31 10.71 -8.37
C HIS A 245 -17.53 11.24 -9.78
N THR A 246 -17.95 10.34 -10.66
CA THR A 246 -18.58 10.59 -11.96
C THR A 246 -19.71 9.57 -12.10
N ASN A 247 -20.64 9.80 -13.02
CA ASN A 247 -21.75 8.85 -13.23
C ASN A 247 -21.23 7.48 -13.72
N SER A 248 -20.12 7.46 -14.45
CA SER A 248 -19.45 6.28 -14.99
C SER A 248 -18.59 5.56 -13.94
N ALA A 249 -17.89 6.30 -13.07
CA ALA A 249 -17.02 5.72 -12.04
C ALA A 249 -17.76 5.21 -10.81
N GLY A 250 -18.94 5.78 -10.49
CA GLY A 250 -19.57 5.66 -9.18
C GLY A 250 -18.84 6.47 -8.11
N TYR A 251 -19.04 6.14 -6.84
CA TYR A 251 -18.40 6.84 -5.71
C TYR A 251 -17.10 6.16 -5.29
N ASN A 252 -16.00 6.89 -5.41
CA ASN A 252 -14.64 6.43 -5.10
C ASN A 252 -14.09 7.14 -3.84
N LEU A 253 -13.31 6.42 -3.03
CA LEU A 253 -12.58 6.97 -1.89
C LEU A 253 -11.27 6.20 -1.68
N VAL A 254 -10.15 6.92 -1.68
CA VAL A 254 -8.92 6.45 -1.02
C VAL A 254 -8.84 7.13 0.34
N ALA A 255 -8.78 6.34 1.41
CA ALA A 255 -8.68 6.83 2.78
C ALA A 255 -7.47 6.23 3.49
N SER A 256 -6.80 7.02 4.33
CA SER A 256 -5.76 6.52 5.24
C SER A 256 -6.06 6.97 6.67
N ALA A 257 -5.78 6.07 7.60
CA ALA A 257 -5.95 6.30 9.02
C ALA A 257 -4.80 5.68 9.82
N THR A 258 -4.64 6.12 11.06
CA THR A 258 -3.63 5.59 11.99
C THR A 258 -4.21 5.15 13.33
N GLU A 259 -3.58 4.15 13.93
CA GLU A 259 -3.77 3.74 15.33
C GLU A 259 -2.38 3.41 15.90
N GLY A 260 -1.87 4.26 16.79
CA GLY A 260 -0.49 4.14 17.29
C GLY A 260 0.53 4.21 16.14
N GLN A 261 1.33 3.15 15.99
CA GLN A 261 2.34 3.04 14.92
C GLN A 261 1.80 2.43 13.62
N MET A 262 0.59 1.88 13.63
CA MET A 262 -0.02 1.24 12.48
C MET A 262 -0.73 2.28 11.61
N ARG A 263 -0.50 2.22 10.30
CA ARG A 263 -1.20 3.03 9.30
C ARG A 263 -1.81 2.12 8.25
N LEU A 264 -3.10 2.27 8.02
CA LEU A 264 -3.82 1.56 6.98
C LEU A 264 -4.20 2.50 5.85
N ILE A 265 -4.28 1.96 4.63
CA ILE A 265 -4.76 2.63 3.44
C ILE A 265 -5.85 1.74 2.83
N SER A 266 -7.04 2.31 2.67
CA SER A 266 -8.14 1.68 1.93
C SER A 266 -8.38 2.42 0.62
N ALA A 267 -8.64 1.70 -0.45
CA ALA A 267 -9.20 2.26 -1.67
C ALA A 267 -10.48 1.51 -2.00
N VAL A 268 -11.60 2.24 -2.10
CA VAL A 268 -12.92 1.73 -2.45
C VAL A 268 -13.35 2.43 -3.73
N MET A 269 -13.71 1.68 -4.77
CA MET A 269 -14.07 2.20 -6.09
C MET A 269 -15.42 1.66 -6.54
N GLY A 270 -16.22 2.51 -7.18
CA GLY A 270 -17.56 2.15 -7.66
C GLY A 270 -18.57 1.88 -6.54
N GLY A 271 -18.53 2.65 -5.45
CA GLY A 271 -19.61 2.63 -4.46
C GLY A 271 -20.90 3.21 -5.02
N HIS A 272 -22.05 2.72 -4.56
CA HIS A 272 -23.36 3.10 -5.10
C HIS A 272 -23.89 4.45 -4.59
N THR A 273 -23.45 4.90 -3.42
CA THR A 273 -23.98 6.12 -2.79
C THR A 273 -22.89 7.04 -2.25
N TYR A 274 -23.21 8.34 -2.16
CA TYR A 274 -22.30 9.35 -1.62
C TYR A 274 -21.82 9.02 -0.21
N LYS A 275 -22.70 8.55 0.67
CA LYS A 275 -22.33 8.15 2.04
C LYS A 275 -21.75 6.74 2.10
N GLY A 276 -22.15 5.86 1.20
CA GLY A 276 -21.65 4.49 1.10
C GLY A 276 -20.12 4.44 1.03
N ARG A 277 -19.48 5.24 0.17
CA ARG A 277 -18.00 5.23 0.07
C ARG A 277 -17.31 5.48 1.42
N GLU A 278 -17.85 6.38 2.26
CA GLU A 278 -17.28 6.69 3.58
C GLU A 278 -17.55 5.54 4.56
N THR A 279 -18.79 5.03 4.58
CA THR A 279 -19.19 3.90 5.44
C THR A 279 -18.39 2.63 5.13
N GLU A 280 -18.22 2.30 3.85
CA GLU A 280 -17.52 1.10 3.40
C GLU A 280 -16.02 1.18 3.67
N SER A 281 -15.37 2.32 3.39
CA SER A 281 -13.95 2.52 3.77
C SER A 281 -13.76 2.47 5.29
N LYS A 282 -14.68 3.05 6.07
CA LYS A 282 -14.64 2.97 7.54
C LYS A 282 -14.71 1.51 8.01
N LYS A 283 -15.60 0.69 7.45
CA LYS A 283 -15.70 -0.75 7.79
C LYS A 283 -14.38 -1.47 7.56
N LEU A 284 -13.73 -1.26 6.41
CA LEU A 284 -12.42 -1.86 6.11
C LEU A 284 -11.35 -1.41 7.10
N LEU A 285 -11.21 -0.09 7.32
CA LEU A 285 -10.19 0.45 8.23
C LEU A 285 -10.38 -0.06 9.66
N THR A 286 -11.60 0.00 10.20
CA THR A 286 -11.92 -0.51 11.54
C THR A 286 -11.67 -2.01 11.65
N TRP A 287 -12.02 -2.81 10.63
CA TRP A 287 -11.73 -4.24 10.61
C TRP A 287 -10.22 -4.50 10.61
N GLY A 288 -9.46 -3.79 9.79
CA GLY A 288 -8.00 -3.93 9.72
C GLY A 288 -7.33 -3.62 11.05
N PHE A 289 -7.67 -2.50 11.69
CA PHE A 289 -7.14 -2.18 13.00
C PHE A 289 -7.56 -3.20 14.05
N ARG A 290 -8.80 -3.69 14.02
CA ARG A 290 -9.28 -4.64 15.04
C ARG A 290 -8.56 -5.98 15.01
N PHE A 291 -8.18 -6.48 13.82
CA PHE A 291 -7.66 -7.85 13.66
C PHE A 291 -6.20 -7.95 13.28
N PHE A 292 -5.55 -6.85 12.95
CA PHE A 292 -4.13 -6.84 12.60
C PHE A 292 -3.35 -5.88 13.49
N GLU A 293 -2.06 -6.15 13.56
CA GLU A 293 -1.06 -5.26 14.12
C GLU A 293 0.18 -5.26 13.21
N THR A 294 0.88 -4.13 13.15
CA THR A 294 2.12 -4.01 12.39
C THR A 294 3.29 -3.91 13.35
N VAL A 295 4.21 -4.86 13.25
CA VAL A 295 5.39 -4.97 14.11
C VAL A 295 6.65 -4.66 13.30
N SER A 296 7.67 -4.11 13.96
CA SER A 296 8.98 -3.86 13.37
C SER A 296 10.06 -4.65 14.11
N PRO A 297 10.26 -5.93 13.76
CA PRO A 297 11.13 -6.83 14.52
C PRO A 297 12.63 -6.54 14.32
N LEU A 298 12.99 -5.85 13.23
CA LEU A 298 14.38 -5.57 12.89
C LEU A 298 14.49 -4.19 12.20
N LYS A 299 15.49 -3.42 12.62
CA LYS A 299 15.80 -2.08 12.09
C LYS A 299 17.05 -2.13 11.20
N ALA A 300 17.10 -1.25 10.20
CA ALA A 300 18.25 -1.15 9.31
C ALA A 300 19.54 -0.88 10.11
N GLY A 301 20.61 -1.59 9.75
CA GLY A 301 21.92 -1.45 10.41
C GLY A 301 22.03 -2.04 11.82
N LYS A 302 20.98 -2.72 12.32
CA LYS A 302 21.08 -3.52 13.55
C LYS A 302 21.46 -4.95 13.22
N GLU A 303 22.44 -5.49 13.94
CA GLU A 303 22.86 -6.88 13.81
C GLU A 303 21.70 -7.81 14.19
N PHE A 304 21.40 -8.72 13.28
CA PHE A 304 20.44 -9.81 13.47
C PHE A 304 21.16 -11.13 13.76
N SER A 305 22.25 -11.39 13.04
CA SER A 305 23.14 -12.53 13.25
C SER A 305 24.58 -12.14 12.90
N SER A 306 25.53 -12.95 13.36
CA SER A 306 26.94 -12.83 13.02
C SER A 306 27.42 -14.20 12.54
N GLU A 307 28.17 -14.26 11.45
CA GLU A 307 28.66 -15.50 10.85
C GLU A 307 30.18 -15.47 10.65
N PRO A 308 30.89 -16.61 10.78
CA PRO A 308 32.30 -16.68 10.38
C PRO A 308 32.46 -16.27 8.92
N ALA A 309 33.47 -15.45 8.66
CA ALA A 309 33.86 -15.08 7.31
C ALA A 309 35.34 -15.39 7.11
N TRP A 310 35.67 -16.01 5.99
CA TRP A 310 37.01 -16.48 5.68
C TRP A 310 37.74 -15.48 4.79
N PHE A 311 39.05 -15.40 4.96
CA PHE A 311 39.95 -14.57 4.14
C PHE A 311 39.72 -13.07 4.30
N GLY A 312 38.98 -12.64 5.33
CA GLY A 312 38.70 -11.24 5.64
C GLY A 312 39.73 -10.59 6.55
N ASP A 313 39.64 -9.27 6.69
CA ASP A 313 40.35 -8.51 7.72
C ASP A 313 39.75 -8.68 9.12
N ASN A 314 38.54 -9.23 9.20
CA ASN A 314 37.80 -9.57 10.42
C ASN A 314 37.32 -11.03 10.35
N ASP A 315 37.23 -11.70 11.51
CA ASP A 315 36.86 -13.11 11.59
C ASP A 315 35.36 -13.39 11.37
N ARG A 316 34.51 -12.35 11.44
CA ARG A 316 33.04 -12.50 11.39
C ARG A 316 32.36 -11.38 10.62
N ALA A 317 31.38 -11.74 9.80
CA ALA A 317 30.50 -10.78 9.13
C ALA A 317 29.27 -10.49 10.01
N SER A 318 29.00 -9.20 10.26
CA SER A 318 27.77 -8.75 10.91
C SER A 318 26.64 -8.69 9.87
N LEU A 319 25.56 -9.41 10.11
CA LEU A 319 24.45 -9.59 9.16
C LEU A 319 23.14 -9.00 9.70
N GLY A 320 22.35 -8.41 8.81
CA GLY A 320 21.07 -7.81 9.15
C GLY A 320 20.28 -7.41 7.92
N VAL A 321 19.67 -6.22 7.95
CA VAL A 321 18.84 -5.69 6.86
C VAL A 321 19.30 -4.27 6.51
N ASP A 322 19.15 -3.91 5.23
CA ASP A 322 19.42 -2.57 4.69
C ASP A 322 18.22 -1.61 4.83
N LYS A 323 17.04 -2.15 5.11
CA LYS A 323 15.78 -1.41 5.33
C LYS A 323 15.05 -1.95 6.56
N ASP A 324 14.35 -1.06 7.25
CA ASP A 324 13.49 -1.45 8.37
C ASP A 324 12.48 -2.51 7.94
N VAL A 325 12.40 -3.59 8.73
CA VAL A 325 11.43 -4.65 8.51
C VAL A 325 10.14 -4.26 9.21
N TYR A 326 9.05 -4.26 8.44
CA TYR A 326 7.69 -4.16 8.94
C TYR A 326 6.90 -5.39 8.49
N LEU A 327 6.20 -6.01 9.44
CA LEU A 327 5.35 -7.18 9.22
C LEU A 327 3.97 -6.87 9.76
N THR A 328 2.93 -7.15 8.97
CA THR A 328 1.54 -7.09 9.45
C THR A 328 1.05 -8.49 9.71
N ILE A 329 0.65 -8.74 10.96
CA ILE A 329 0.28 -10.06 11.48
C ILE A 329 -1.08 -9.97 12.18
N PRO A 330 -1.76 -11.11 12.43
CA PRO A 330 -2.97 -11.09 13.24
C PRO A 330 -2.69 -10.49 14.62
N ARG A 331 -3.57 -9.63 15.10
CA ARG A 331 -3.40 -8.89 16.36
C ARG A 331 -3.27 -9.86 17.54
N GLY A 332 -2.29 -9.63 18.40
CA GLY A 332 -2.00 -10.45 19.58
C GLY A 332 -1.04 -11.62 19.31
N ARG A 333 -0.52 -11.75 18.08
CA ARG A 333 0.38 -12.85 17.69
C ARG A 333 1.86 -12.48 17.69
N MET A 334 2.22 -11.25 18.05
CA MET A 334 3.62 -10.81 18.11
C MET A 334 4.52 -11.75 18.93
N LYS A 335 4.04 -12.31 20.04
CA LYS A 335 4.82 -13.22 20.91
C LYS A 335 5.08 -14.59 20.28
N ASP A 336 4.27 -14.97 19.30
CA ASP A 336 4.37 -16.26 18.61
C ASP A 336 5.25 -16.15 17.35
N LEU A 337 5.65 -14.93 16.96
CA LEU A 337 6.47 -14.66 15.80
C LEU A 337 7.89 -15.16 16.03
N LYS A 338 8.35 -16.06 15.16
CA LYS A 338 9.73 -16.57 15.15
C LYS A 338 10.48 -16.02 13.95
N ALA A 339 11.77 -15.74 14.12
CA ALA A 339 12.67 -15.36 13.05
C ALA A 339 13.79 -16.41 12.93
N SER A 340 14.14 -16.77 11.69
CA SER A 340 15.26 -17.64 11.34
C SER A 340 15.90 -17.13 10.06
N TYR A 341 17.05 -17.67 9.63
CA TYR A 341 17.64 -17.32 8.35
C TYR A 341 18.29 -18.52 7.67
N VAL A 342 18.54 -18.38 6.37
CA VAL A 342 19.28 -19.32 5.54
C VAL A 342 20.29 -18.54 4.72
N LEU A 343 21.54 -18.99 4.69
CA LEU A 343 22.58 -18.41 3.85
C LEU A 343 22.50 -18.96 2.42
N ASN A 344 22.89 -18.16 1.45
CA ASN A 344 22.96 -18.56 0.04
C ASN A 344 24.12 -19.54 -0.21
N THR A 345 25.18 -19.41 0.58
CA THR A 345 26.36 -20.28 0.59
C THR A 345 26.61 -20.77 2.00
N PRO A 346 27.17 -21.98 2.19
CA PRO A 346 27.46 -22.51 3.53
C PRO A 346 28.55 -21.72 4.25
N GLU A 347 29.38 -20.99 3.49
CA GLU A 347 30.49 -20.19 4.00
C GLU A 347 30.47 -18.81 3.36
N LEU A 348 30.95 -17.81 4.11
CA LEU A 348 31.15 -16.45 3.63
C LEU A 348 32.64 -16.21 3.40
N HIS A 349 33.02 -15.78 2.20
CA HIS A 349 34.40 -15.47 1.84
C HIS A 349 34.52 -13.99 1.51
N ALA A 350 35.56 -13.33 2.01
CA ALA A 350 35.89 -11.96 1.64
C ALA A 350 36.38 -11.89 0.17
N PRO A 351 36.22 -10.75 -0.53
CA PRO A 351 35.65 -9.50 -0.04
C PRO A 351 34.10 -9.52 0.02
N LEU A 352 33.53 -9.02 1.12
CA LEU A 352 32.09 -8.83 1.29
C LEU A 352 31.74 -7.34 1.27
N GLN A 353 30.89 -6.93 0.34
CA GLN A 353 30.46 -5.53 0.23
C GLN A 353 29.35 -5.21 1.24
N LYS A 354 29.32 -3.98 1.72
CA LYS A 354 28.18 -3.48 2.49
C LYS A 354 26.89 -3.62 1.69
N ASN A 355 25.84 -4.13 2.34
CA ASN A 355 24.53 -4.47 1.77
C ASN A 355 24.55 -5.63 0.75
N GLN A 356 25.65 -6.37 0.60
CA GLN A 356 25.66 -7.60 -0.18
C GLN A 356 24.68 -8.61 0.41
N VAL A 357 23.78 -9.13 -0.42
CA VAL A 357 22.83 -10.17 -0.03
C VAL A 357 23.56 -11.50 0.11
N VAL A 358 23.54 -12.06 1.31
CA VAL A 358 24.20 -13.33 1.64
C VAL A 358 23.23 -14.42 2.09
N GLY A 359 21.94 -14.09 2.22
CA GLY A 359 20.92 -15.04 2.63
C GLY A 359 19.52 -14.45 2.66
N THR A 360 18.63 -15.14 3.36
CA THR A 360 17.22 -14.75 3.54
C THR A 360 16.81 -14.96 4.99
N ILE A 361 16.17 -13.96 5.60
CA ILE A 361 15.49 -14.03 6.89
C ILE A 361 14.05 -14.53 6.65
N ASN A 362 13.63 -15.56 7.39
CA ASN A 362 12.29 -16.12 7.40
C ASN A 362 11.57 -15.75 8.70
N PHE A 363 10.40 -15.12 8.58
CA PHE A 363 9.50 -14.86 9.70
C PHE A 363 8.36 -15.87 9.68
N GLN A 364 8.11 -16.53 10.82
CA GLN A 364 7.18 -17.64 10.94
C GLN A 364 6.14 -17.39 12.04
N LEU A 365 4.90 -17.80 11.75
CA LEU A 365 3.84 -17.99 12.74
C LEU A 365 3.33 -19.43 12.61
N ASP A 366 3.13 -20.11 13.75
CA ASP A 366 2.62 -21.49 13.78
C ASP A 366 3.43 -22.46 12.89
N GLY A 367 4.74 -22.24 12.79
CA GLY A 367 5.66 -23.04 11.98
C GLY A 367 5.61 -22.75 10.47
N LYS A 368 4.72 -21.86 10.02
CA LYS A 368 4.62 -21.46 8.61
C LYS A 368 5.32 -20.12 8.37
N THR A 369 6.18 -20.06 7.35
CA THR A 369 6.77 -18.80 6.90
C THR A 369 5.69 -17.87 6.35
N ILE A 370 5.56 -16.69 6.95
CA ILE A 370 4.56 -15.67 6.57
C ILE A 370 5.18 -14.55 5.74
N GLU A 371 6.48 -14.28 5.91
CA GLU A 371 7.22 -13.21 5.24
C GLU A 371 8.72 -13.55 5.17
N GLN A 372 9.38 -13.04 4.14
CA GLN A 372 10.83 -13.20 3.93
C GLN A 372 11.49 -11.85 3.62
N ARG A 373 12.72 -11.65 4.08
CA ARG A 373 13.52 -10.44 3.79
C ARG A 373 14.96 -10.82 3.45
N PRO A 374 15.64 -10.10 2.54
CA PRO A 374 17.07 -10.34 2.28
C PRO A 374 17.91 -10.17 3.56
N LEU A 375 18.83 -11.10 3.80
CA LEU A 375 19.88 -10.96 4.82
C LEU A 375 21.12 -10.37 4.15
N VAL A 376 21.60 -9.24 4.67
CA VAL A 376 22.69 -8.49 4.07
C VAL A 376 23.85 -8.28 5.04
N VAL A 377 25.04 -8.07 4.49
CA VAL A 377 26.23 -7.67 5.23
C VAL A 377 26.12 -6.21 5.67
N LEU A 378 26.28 -5.92 6.96
CA LEU A 378 26.09 -4.56 7.52
C LEU A 378 27.34 -3.67 7.39
N GLN A 379 28.51 -4.27 7.39
CA GLN A 379 29.81 -3.60 7.33
C GLN A 379 30.65 -4.26 6.24
N GLU A 380 31.27 -3.45 5.39
CA GLU A 380 32.18 -3.94 4.36
C GLU A 380 33.35 -4.70 5.01
N MET A 381 33.69 -5.85 4.43
CA MET A 381 34.80 -6.70 4.84
C MET A 381 35.72 -6.92 3.64
N PRO A 382 36.83 -6.16 3.53
CA PRO A 382 37.84 -6.39 2.51
C PRO A 382 38.59 -7.71 2.76
N GLU A 383 39.38 -8.12 1.78
CA GLU A 383 40.32 -9.22 1.97
C GLU A 383 41.31 -8.89 3.09
N GLY A 384 41.60 -9.89 3.92
CA GLY A 384 42.64 -9.84 4.92
C GLY A 384 44.04 -9.87 4.31
N ASN A 385 45.03 -9.53 5.12
CA ASN A 385 46.43 -9.56 4.70
C ASN A 385 46.88 -10.99 4.36
N PHE A 386 47.95 -11.12 3.57
CA PHE A 386 48.46 -12.41 3.08
C PHE A 386 48.59 -13.49 4.18
N PHE A 387 49.08 -13.13 5.37
CA PHE A 387 49.23 -14.05 6.50
C PHE A 387 47.89 -14.50 7.10
N SER A 388 46.90 -13.61 7.23
CA SER A 388 45.58 -14.00 7.78
C SER A 388 44.88 -14.96 6.83
N ARG A 389 44.98 -14.72 5.52
CA ARG A 389 44.43 -15.62 4.49
C ARG A 389 45.04 -17.02 4.51
N ILE A 390 46.35 -17.15 4.77
CA ILE A 390 47.00 -18.46 4.91
C ILE A 390 46.52 -19.19 6.16
N ILE A 391 46.41 -18.48 7.29
CA ILE A 391 45.90 -19.05 8.54
C ILE A 391 44.46 -19.54 8.34
N ASP A 392 43.62 -18.74 7.68
CA ASP A 392 42.24 -19.11 7.37
C ASP A 392 42.15 -20.28 6.41
N TYR A 393 43.03 -20.36 5.41
CA TYR A 393 43.11 -21.53 4.53
C TYR A 393 43.39 -22.81 5.31
N ILE A 394 44.36 -22.77 6.25
CA ILE A 394 44.67 -23.93 7.10
C ILE A 394 43.48 -24.28 7.99
N LYS A 395 42.88 -23.29 8.66
CA LYS A 395 41.70 -23.50 9.52
C LYS A 395 40.52 -24.09 8.75
N LEU A 396 40.23 -23.57 7.56
CA LEU A 396 39.16 -24.05 6.68
C LEU A 396 39.41 -25.51 6.26
N MET A 397 40.64 -25.82 5.87
CA MET A 397 41.04 -27.19 5.52
C MET A 397 40.83 -28.16 6.68
N PHE A 398 41.22 -27.79 7.92
CA PHE A 398 40.92 -28.61 9.10
C PHE A 398 39.42 -28.71 9.39
N HIS A 399 38.67 -27.61 9.20
CA HIS A 399 37.23 -27.60 9.40
C HIS A 399 36.52 -28.56 8.45
N HIS A 400 36.89 -28.59 7.17
CA HIS A 400 36.34 -29.54 6.19
C HIS A 400 36.70 -31.00 6.48
N TRP A 401 37.84 -31.25 7.13
CA TRP A 401 38.34 -32.60 7.33
C TRP A 401 37.81 -33.28 8.61
N PHE A 402 37.50 -32.49 9.63
CA PHE A 402 37.11 -32.97 10.96
C PHE A 402 35.75 -32.45 11.45
N GLY A 403 35.08 -31.59 10.67
CA GLY A 403 33.79 -30.96 11.00
C GLY A 403 32.62 -31.59 10.25
#